data_AF-A0A650CVL8-F1
#
_entry.id   AF-A0A650CVL8-F1
#
_cell.length_a   1.000
_cell.length_b   1.000
_cell.length_c   1.000
_cell.angle_alpha   90.00
_cell.angle_beta   90.00
_cell.angle_gamma   90.00
#
_symmetry.space_group_name_H-M   'P 1'
#
loop_
_entity.id
_entity.type
_entity.pdbx_description
1 polymer ?
#
loop_
_entity_poly.entity_id
_entity_poly.type
_entity_poly.pdbx_seq_one_letter_code
_entity_poly.pdbx_strand_id
1 'polypeptide(L)'
;MKVKLTWIYVPSDLLPHDEKDDDNDMEVIADGILEEFEKGEKEDLEIDERILIPASILSSRIIEDLPSNLSYFLGRWGGKYYSGDISGALGEIIVYTILEEKFGVKLLDILPLREVKFMGMITDTFIHVGKYEKLKEFLGDKDGKSLLFVNVRSSVKFDKAIVRKNIARDLITSESLRYPDNYSLLSYVFGDGNIMMVVVRP
;
A
#
# COMPACT_ATOMS: atom_id res chain seq x y z
N MET A 1 -4.78 8.91 -15.76
CA MET A 1 -5.92 8.45 -14.91
C MET A 1 -6.01 9.23 -13.60
N LYS A 2 -7.18 9.31 -12.95
CA LYS A 2 -7.39 10.00 -11.67
C LYS A 2 -7.77 9.01 -10.56
N VAL A 3 -7.07 9.04 -9.42
CA VAL A 3 -7.33 8.20 -8.25
C VAL A 3 -7.64 9.06 -7.03
N LYS A 4 -8.30 8.45 -6.03
CA LYS A 4 -8.64 9.10 -4.76
C LYS A 4 -7.89 8.43 -3.63
N LEU A 5 -6.97 9.16 -3.01
CA LEU A 5 -6.17 8.68 -1.89
C LEU A 5 -6.79 9.14 -0.57
N THR A 6 -6.81 8.25 0.42
CA THR A 6 -7.08 8.60 1.81
C THR A 6 -5.90 8.17 2.65
N TRP A 7 -5.24 9.14 3.27
CA TRP A 7 -4.07 8.92 4.13
C TRP A 7 -4.51 8.77 5.58
N ILE A 8 -4.05 7.69 6.22
CA ILE A 8 -4.37 7.39 7.61
C ILE A 8 -3.04 7.20 8.34
N TYR A 9 -2.84 7.94 9.42
CA TYR A 9 -1.60 7.88 10.19
C TYR A 9 -1.81 7.11 11.48
N VAL A 10 -0.99 6.09 11.70
CA VAL A 10 -1.03 5.24 12.89
C VAL A 10 0.29 5.42 13.65
N PRO A 11 0.27 6.05 14.83
CA PRO A 11 1.42 6.08 15.72
C PRO A 11 1.78 4.66 16.21
N SER A 12 3.09 4.37 16.33
CA SER A 12 3.59 3.09 16.87
C SER A 12 3.01 2.77 18.23
N ASP A 13 2.85 3.78 19.08
CA ASP A 13 2.34 3.66 20.46
C ASP A 13 0.90 3.14 20.56
N LEU A 14 0.15 3.17 19.45
CA LEU A 14 -1.21 2.60 19.42
C LEU A 14 -1.19 1.09 19.14
N LEU A 15 -0.12 0.56 18.57
CA LEU A 15 -0.04 -0.86 18.25
C LEU A 15 0.30 -1.65 19.52
N PRO A 16 -0.29 -2.83 19.72
CA PRO A 16 -0.03 -3.63 20.90
C PRO A 16 1.39 -4.21 20.87
N HIS A 17 2.12 -4.03 21.97
CA HIS A 17 3.53 -4.43 22.17
C HIS A 17 3.76 -5.22 23.48
N ASP A 18 2.79 -5.23 24.40
CA ASP A 18 2.91 -5.78 25.75
C ASP A 18 2.16 -7.10 25.90
N GLU A 19 2.62 -7.95 26.82
CA GLU A 19 1.94 -9.22 27.18
C GLU A 19 0.51 -9.04 27.77
N LYS A 20 0.09 -7.79 27.99
CA LYS A 20 -1.24 -7.43 28.49
C LYS A 20 -2.23 -7.09 27.39
N ASP A 21 -1.76 -6.95 26.16
CA ASP A 21 -2.60 -6.63 25.02
C ASP A 21 -3.40 -7.87 24.60
N ASP A 22 -4.66 -7.67 24.24
CA ASP A 22 -5.58 -8.73 23.82
C ASP A 22 -5.38 -9.04 22.33
N ASP A 23 -5.64 -10.30 21.95
CA ASP A 23 -5.61 -10.75 20.55
C ASP A 23 -6.55 -9.93 19.65
N ASN A 24 -7.55 -9.26 20.23
CA ASN A 24 -8.53 -8.43 19.54
C ASN A 24 -8.10 -6.97 19.35
N ASP A 25 -7.05 -6.49 20.01
CA ASP A 25 -6.67 -5.06 19.99
C ASP A 25 -6.28 -4.61 18.58
N MET A 26 -5.60 -5.47 17.82
CA MET A 26 -5.31 -5.24 16.40
C MET A 26 -6.59 -5.08 15.56
N GLU A 27 -7.67 -5.77 15.93
CA GLU A 27 -8.92 -5.65 15.21
C GLU A 27 -9.64 -4.33 15.50
N VAL A 28 -9.55 -3.83 16.73
CA VAL A 28 -10.09 -2.51 17.12
C VAL A 28 -9.36 -1.39 16.35
N ILE A 29 -8.04 -1.50 16.23
CA ILE A 29 -7.24 -0.55 15.43
C ILE A 29 -7.63 -0.62 13.96
N ALA A 30 -7.82 -1.83 13.42
CA ALA A 30 -8.29 -2.02 12.05
C ALA A 30 -9.68 -1.40 11.81
N ASP A 31 -10.60 -1.50 12.78
CA ASP A 31 -11.91 -0.86 12.71
C ASP A 31 -11.80 0.67 12.71
N GLY A 32 -10.92 1.24 13.53
CA GLY A 32 -10.63 2.68 13.53
C GLY A 32 -10.07 3.19 12.19
N ILE A 33 -9.12 2.45 11.60
CA ILE A 33 -8.58 2.74 10.27
C ILE A 33 -9.68 2.69 9.20
N LEU A 34 -10.58 1.71 9.25
CA LEU A 34 -11.69 1.62 8.31
C LEU A 34 -12.69 2.77 8.45
N GLU A 35 -12.97 3.19 9.68
CA GLU A 35 -13.85 4.32 9.94
C GLU A 35 -13.25 5.63 9.41
N GLU A 36 -11.95 5.85 9.61
CA GLU A 36 -11.21 6.98 9.03
C GLU A 36 -11.20 6.91 7.50
N PHE A 37 -11.11 5.73 6.88
CA PHE A 37 -11.21 5.60 5.43
C PHE A 37 -12.59 5.99 4.88
N GLU A 38 -13.65 5.59 5.59
CA GLU A 38 -15.03 5.88 5.18
C GLU A 38 -15.40 7.36 5.31
N LYS A 39 -14.85 8.05 6.33
CA LYS A 39 -15.17 9.44 6.67
C LYS A 39 -14.13 10.45 6.23
N GLY A 40 -12.91 10.01 5.97
CA GLY A 40 -11.73 10.84 5.75
C GLY A 40 -11.78 11.63 4.45
N GLU A 41 -10.95 12.66 4.40
CA GLU A 41 -10.76 13.46 3.20
C GLU A 41 -10.11 12.62 2.09
N LYS A 42 -10.57 12.85 0.86
CA LYS A 42 -10.06 12.18 -0.32
C LYS A 42 -9.20 13.15 -1.12
N GLU A 43 -7.91 12.88 -1.18
CA GLU A 43 -6.97 13.58 -2.04
C GLU A 43 -7.09 13.04 -3.46
N ASP A 44 -7.40 13.92 -4.41
CA ASP A 44 -7.38 13.60 -5.82
C ASP A 44 -5.94 13.63 -6.35
N LEU A 45 -5.46 12.50 -6.91
CA LEU A 45 -4.15 12.43 -7.58
C LEU A 45 -4.32 12.03 -9.05
N GLU A 46 -3.68 12.79 -9.93
CA GLU A 46 -3.55 12.44 -11.34
C GLU A 46 -2.29 11.59 -11.53
N ILE A 47 -2.44 10.48 -12.25
CA ILE A 47 -1.37 9.53 -12.56
C ILE A 47 -1.17 9.53 -14.08
N ASP A 48 0.06 9.75 -14.53
CA ASP A 48 0.44 9.56 -15.92
C ASP A 48 0.44 8.07 -16.27
N GLU A 49 -0.46 7.69 -17.18
CA GLU A 49 -0.59 6.31 -17.64
C GLU A 49 0.67 5.79 -18.35
N ARG A 50 1.52 6.70 -18.85
CA ARG A 50 2.82 6.33 -19.45
C ARG A 50 3.77 5.70 -18.45
N ILE A 51 3.64 6.02 -17.16
CA ILE A 51 4.47 5.47 -16.08
C ILE A 51 4.00 4.06 -15.68
N LEU A 52 2.73 3.74 -15.89
CA LEU A 52 2.18 2.43 -15.55
C LEU A 52 2.80 1.30 -16.39
N ILE A 53 3.20 1.60 -17.63
CA ILE A 53 3.88 0.65 -18.53
C ILE A 53 5.24 0.22 -17.97
N PRO A 54 6.21 1.11 -17.67
CA PRO A 54 7.47 0.70 -17.07
C PRO A 54 7.30 0.12 -15.67
N ALA A 55 6.36 0.63 -14.86
CA ALA A 55 6.07 0.07 -13.55
C ALA A 55 5.55 -1.38 -13.62
N SER A 56 4.90 -1.78 -14.72
CA SER A 56 4.43 -3.17 -14.92
C SER A 56 5.54 -4.22 -14.89
N ILE A 57 6.78 -3.84 -15.24
CA ILE A 57 7.94 -4.74 -15.16
C ILE A 57 8.25 -5.12 -13.71
N LEU A 58 7.90 -4.24 -12.75
CA LEU A 58 8.18 -4.42 -11.33
C LEU A 58 7.12 -5.25 -10.60
N SER A 59 5.93 -5.43 -11.20
CA SER A 59 4.88 -6.31 -10.66
C SER A 59 5.43 -7.68 -10.27
N SER A 60 5.03 -8.17 -9.10
CA SER A 60 5.39 -9.48 -8.59
C SER A 60 4.95 -10.64 -9.48
N ARG A 61 4.07 -10.37 -10.46
CA ARG A 61 3.49 -11.33 -11.38
C ARG A 61 3.73 -10.92 -12.83
N ILE A 62 4.12 -11.90 -13.65
CA ILE A 62 4.25 -11.74 -15.11
C ILE A 62 2.86 -11.94 -15.70
N ILE A 63 2.23 -10.85 -16.14
CA ILE A 63 0.90 -10.87 -16.77
C ILE A 63 1.02 -10.24 -18.14
N GLU A 64 0.63 -10.99 -19.16
CA GLU A 64 0.56 -10.49 -20.53
C GLU A 64 -0.52 -9.40 -20.65
N ASP A 65 -0.20 -8.34 -21.38
CA ASP A 65 -1.13 -7.25 -21.72
C ASP A 65 -1.77 -6.57 -20.49
N LEU A 66 -0.98 -6.37 -19.44
CA LEU A 66 -1.43 -5.69 -18.22
C LEU A 66 -1.96 -4.26 -18.43
N PRO A 67 -1.40 -3.44 -19.37
CA PRO A 67 -1.94 -2.11 -19.66
C PRO A 67 -3.40 -2.13 -20.14
N SER A 68 -3.80 -3.11 -20.96
CA SER A 68 -5.19 -3.21 -21.42
C SER A 68 -6.14 -3.49 -20.25
N ASN A 69 -5.70 -4.29 -19.27
CA ASN A 69 -6.44 -4.64 -18.06
C ASN A 69 -6.64 -3.47 -17.07
N LEU A 70 -5.79 -2.45 -17.11
CA LEU A 70 -5.92 -1.27 -16.25
C LEU A 70 -7.22 -0.49 -16.52
N SER A 71 -7.55 -0.31 -17.80
CA SER A 71 -8.78 0.37 -18.24
C SER A 71 -10.05 -0.35 -17.79
N TYR A 72 -9.98 -1.68 -17.66
CA TYR A 72 -11.06 -2.52 -17.16
C TYR A 72 -11.12 -2.53 -15.63
N PHE A 73 -9.98 -2.53 -14.95
CA PHE A 73 -9.92 -2.51 -13.49
C PHE A 73 -10.51 -1.21 -12.91
N LEU A 74 -10.35 -0.08 -13.61
CA LEU A 74 -10.87 1.24 -13.21
C LEU A 74 -12.17 1.65 -13.95
N GLY A 75 -12.72 0.77 -14.80
CA GLY A 75 -13.76 1.08 -15.78
C GLY A 75 -15.14 0.47 -15.50
N ARG A 76 -16.15 0.93 -16.28
CA ARG A 76 -17.58 0.58 -16.14
C ARG A 76 -17.97 -0.87 -16.48
N TRP A 77 -17.09 -1.66 -17.07
CA TRP A 77 -17.41 -3.03 -17.48
C TRP A 77 -16.98 -4.02 -16.39
N GLY A 78 -17.80 -4.06 -15.34
CA GLY A 78 -17.70 -5.12 -14.34
C GLY A 78 -17.91 -6.49 -14.98
N GLY A 79 -17.03 -7.44 -14.67
CA GLY A 79 -17.44 -8.85 -14.71
C GLY A 79 -16.57 -9.84 -15.49
N LYS A 80 -15.36 -9.51 -15.97
CA LYS A 80 -14.39 -10.59 -16.15
C LYS A 80 -13.82 -10.93 -14.77
N TYR A 81 -13.94 -12.20 -14.37
CA TYR A 81 -13.32 -12.71 -13.16
C TYR A 81 -11.83 -12.41 -13.22
N TYR A 82 -11.41 -11.33 -12.56
CA TYR A 82 -10.00 -11.05 -12.38
C TYR A 82 -9.49 -12.03 -11.34
N SER A 83 -8.51 -12.85 -11.73
CA SER A 83 -7.73 -13.58 -10.75
C SER A 83 -7.18 -12.57 -9.75
N GLY A 84 -7.10 -12.96 -8.47
CA GLY A 84 -6.36 -12.19 -7.46
C GLY A 84 -4.91 -11.91 -7.90
N ASP A 85 -4.41 -12.65 -8.88
CA ASP A 85 -3.17 -12.40 -9.59
C ASP A 85 -3.11 -11.05 -10.28
N ILE A 86 -4.13 -10.75 -11.08
CA ILE A 86 -4.20 -9.52 -11.86
C ILE A 86 -4.48 -8.32 -10.97
N SER A 87 -5.40 -8.43 -10.02
CA SER A 87 -5.68 -7.30 -9.12
C SER A 87 -4.44 -6.93 -8.30
N GLY A 88 -3.72 -7.91 -7.75
CA GLY A 88 -2.49 -7.65 -6.99
C GLY A 88 -1.40 -6.97 -7.81
N ALA A 89 -1.16 -7.43 -9.04
CA ALA A 89 -0.19 -6.82 -9.95
C ALA A 89 -0.55 -5.36 -10.29
N LEU A 90 -1.83 -5.10 -10.61
CA LEU A 90 -2.31 -3.75 -10.87
C LEU A 90 -2.20 -2.86 -9.63
N GLY A 91 -2.47 -3.40 -8.44
CA GLY A 91 -2.28 -2.70 -7.18
C GLY A 91 -0.84 -2.23 -7.00
N GLU A 92 0.12 -3.14 -7.15
CA GLU A 92 1.55 -2.82 -7.01
C GLU A 92 1.98 -1.72 -7.98
N ILE A 93 1.58 -1.83 -9.25
CA ILE A 93 1.88 -0.83 -10.29
C ILE A 93 1.32 0.54 -9.91
N ILE A 94 0.04 0.59 -9.52
CA ILE A 94 -0.62 1.83 -9.13
C ILE A 94 0.12 2.46 -7.94
N VAL A 95 0.48 1.68 -6.92
CA VAL A 95 1.20 2.19 -5.74
C VAL A 95 2.60 2.67 -6.10
N TYR A 96 3.36 1.93 -6.92
CA TYR A 96 4.69 2.35 -7.35
C TYR A 96 4.65 3.65 -8.15
N THR A 97 3.64 3.81 -9.01
CA THR A 97 3.44 5.06 -9.73
C THR A 97 3.00 6.20 -8.81
N ILE A 98 2.18 5.95 -7.78
CA ILE A 98 1.86 6.96 -6.76
C ILE A 98 3.14 7.43 -6.05
N LEU A 99 4.02 6.49 -5.69
CA LEU A 99 5.29 6.82 -5.02
C LEU A 99 6.21 7.65 -5.92
N GLU A 100 6.24 7.38 -7.22
CA GLU A 100 6.98 8.17 -8.19
C GLU A 100 6.39 9.58 -8.37
N GLU A 101 5.09 9.68 -8.65
CA GLU A 101 4.42 10.96 -8.94
C GLU A 101 4.40 11.89 -7.72
N LYS A 102 4.00 11.35 -6.56
CA LYS A 102 3.82 12.14 -5.34
C LYS A 102 5.15 12.48 -4.67
N PHE A 103 6.08 11.52 -4.61
CA PHE A 103 7.31 11.64 -3.82
C PHE A 103 8.60 11.62 -4.63
N GLY A 104 8.55 11.39 -5.94
CA GLY A 104 9.74 11.32 -6.79
C GLY A 104 10.55 10.04 -6.60
N VAL A 105 9.96 8.98 -6.03
CA VAL A 105 10.62 7.68 -5.89
C VAL A 105 10.83 7.09 -7.28
N LYS A 106 12.09 6.90 -7.68
CA LYS A 106 12.39 6.33 -9.00
C LYS A 106 11.99 4.86 -9.02
N LEU A 107 11.27 4.42 -10.06
CA LEU A 107 10.91 3.01 -10.23
C LEU A 107 12.12 2.07 -10.18
N LEU A 108 13.28 2.52 -10.70
CA LEU A 108 14.51 1.73 -10.69
C LEU A 108 15.09 1.46 -9.30
N ASP A 109 14.70 2.26 -8.30
CA ASP A 109 15.09 2.06 -6.91
C ASP A 109 14.08 1.17 -6.13
N ILE A 110 12.96 0.80 -6.75
CA ILE A 110 11.97 -0.12 -6.16
C ILE A 110 12.41 -1.56 -6.43
N LEU A 111 12.71 -2.29 -5.35
CA LEU A 111 13.11 -3.71 -5.40
C LEU A 111 11.94 -4.61 -4.98
N PRO A 112 11.21 -5.23 -5.91
CA PRO A 112 10.07 -6.07 -5.58
C PRO A 112 10.52 -7.39 -4.93
N LEU A 113 10.01 -7.70 -3.73
CA LEU A 113 10.36 -8.87 -2.93
C LEU A 113 9.44 -10.08 -3.22
N ARG A 114 9.35 -10.43 -4.50
CA ARG A 114 8.32 -11.31 -5.08
C ARG A 114 8.15 -12.67 -4.38
N GLU A 115 9.23 -13.42 -4.19
CA GLU A 115 9.15 -14.79 -3.67
C GLU A 115 8.85 -14.82 -2.16
N VAL A 116 9.30 -13.81 -1.42
CA VAL A 116 9.21 -13.80 0.04
C VAL A 116 7.88 -13.25 0.56
N LYS A 117 7.19 -12.43 -0.25
CA LYS A 117 5.79 -12.03 -0.03
C LYS A 117 4.85 -13.24 0.09
N PHE A 118 5.03 -14.26 -0.75
CA PHE A 118 4.20 -15.48 -0.71
C PHE A 118 4.36 -16.26 0.59
N MET A 119 5.52 -16.16 1.25
CA MET A 119 5.76 -16.77 2.55
C MET A 119 5.11 -15.99 3.69
N GLY A 120 4.57 -14.79 3.42
CA GLY A 120 3.94 -13.92 4.42
C GLY A 120 4.94 -13.34 5.43
N MET A 121 6.23 -13.33 5.09
CA MET A 121 7.31 -12.96 5.99
C MET A 121 7.85 -11.55 5.74
N ILE A 122 7.62 -10.96 4.56
CA ILE A 122 8.17 -9.64 4.19
C ILE A 122 7.12 -8.81 3.42
N THR A 123 7.31 -7.49 3.37
CA THR A 123 6.58 -6.53 2.54
C THR A 123 6.89 -6.66 1.04
N ASP A 124 6.18 -5.91 0.20
CA ASP A 124 6.31 -5.98 -1.26
C ASP A 124 7.59 -5.32 -1.77
N THR A 125 8.01 -4.25 -1.12
CA THR A 125 9.25 -3.53 -1.39
C THR A 125 9.68 -2.75 -0.15
N PHE A 126 10.87 -2.19 -0.19
CA PHE A 126 11.37 -1.20 0.77
C PHE A 126 12.05 -0.05 0.04
N ILE A 127 11.98 1.14 0.62
CA ILE A 127 12.55 2.37 0.07
C ILE A 127 13.40 3.04 1.13
N HIS A 128 14.61 3.46 0.77
CA HIS A 128 15.44 4.27 1.68
C HIS A 128 14.95 5.72 1.67
N VAL A 129 14.41 6.20 2.80
CA VAL A 129 13.72 7.49 2.90
C VAL A 129 14.66 8.65 2.55
N GLY A 130 15.89 8.64 3.04
CA GLY A 130 16.86 9.73 2.79
C GLY A 130 17.29 9.93 1.34
N LYS A 131 16.89 9.05 0.40
CA LYS A 131 17.13 9.28 -1.04
C LYS A 131 16.15 10.29 -1.64
N TYR A 132 14.99 10.54 -1.01
CA TYR A 132 13.89 11.31 -1.59
C TYR A 132 13.37 12.37 -0.62
N GLU A 133 13.66 13.64 -0.89
CA GLU A 133 13.33 14.75 0.02
C GLU A 133 11.83 14.87 0.29
N LYS A 134 10.98 14.77 -0.75
CA LYS A 134 9.52 14.83 -0.58
C LYS A 134 8.99 13.72 0.33
N LEU A 135 9.58 12.52 0.22
CA LEU A 135 9.18 11.39 1.07
C LEU A 135 9.65 11.61 2.51
N LYS A 136 10.87 12.10 2.68
CA LYS A 136 11.46 12.45 3.97
C LYS A 136 10.62 13.49 4.71
N GLU A 137 10.25 14.58 4.03
CA GLU A 137 9.38 15.63 4.56
C GLU A 137 7.99 15.10 4.94
N PHE A 138 7.39 14.28 4.07
CA PHE A 138 6.07 13.67 4.30
C PHE A 138 6.04 12.76 5.53
N LEU A 139 7.10 11.97 5.74
CA LEU A 139 7.23 11.06 6.87
C LEU A 139 7.73 11.77 8.16
N GLY A 140 8.29 12.98 8.02
CA GLY A 140 8.93 13.69 9.13
C GLY A 140 10.24 13.06 9.59
N ASP A 141 10.90 12.27 8.72
CA ASP A 141 12.18 11.63 9.04
C ASP A 141 13.29 12.69 9.10
N LYS A 142 13.92 12.86 10.26
CA LYS A 142 14.97 13.88 10.46
C LYS A 142 16.33 13.39 9.96
N ASP A 143 16.64 12.14 10.24
CA ASP A 143 17.98 11.58 10.04
C ASP A 143 18.15 11.00 8.64
N GLY A 144 17.04 10.71 7.94
CA GLY A 144 17.04 10.19 6.58
C GLY A 144 17.58 8.76 6.48
N LYS A 145 17.77 8.07 7.61
CA LYS A 145 18.34 6.72 7.68
C LYS A 145 17.28 5.63 7.68
N SER A 146 16.02 6.00 7.89
CA SER A 146 14.92 5.05 8.00
C SER A 146 14.57 4.45 6.65
N LEU A 147 14.04 3.23 6.71
CA LEU A 147 13.40 2.57 5.58
C LEU A 147 11.89 2.79 5.64
N LEU A 148 11.27 2.83 4.47
CA LEU A 148 9.83 2.69 4.31
C LEU A 148 9.54 1.31 3.73
N PHE A 149 8.91 0.45 4.51
CA PHE A 149 8.40 -0.84 4.03
C PHE A 149 7.02 -0.65 3.41
N VAL A 150 6.82 -1.12 2.18
CA VAL A 150 5.55 -0.93 1.46
C VAL A 150 4.89 -2.27 1.20
N ASN A 151 3.64 -2.41 1.63
CA ASN A 151 2.82 -3.60 1.40
C ASN A 151 1.57 -3.19 0.63
N VAL A 152 1.26 -3.90 -0.46
CA VAL A 152 0.19 -3.59 -1.39
C VAL A 152 -0.79 -4.74 -1.47
N ARG A 153 -2.04 -4.41 -1.17
CA ARG A 153 -3.21 -5.25 -1.41
C ARG A 153 -4.13 -4.57 -2.41
N SER A 154 -4.76 -5.38 -3.24
CA SER A 154 -5.70 -4.87 -4.25
C SER A 154 -6.88 -5.81 -4.41
N SER A 155 -8.06 -5.23 -4.41
CA SER A 155 -9.31 -5.94 -4.63
C SER A 155 -10.20 -5.21 -5.63
N VAL A 156 -10.92 -5.97 -6.45
CA VAL A 156 -11.85 -5.40 -7.44
C VAL A 156 -13.01 -4.68 -6.75
N LYS A 157 -13.44 -5.18 -5.59
CA LYS A 157 -14.50 -4.60 -4.78
C LYS A 157 -14.01 -4.36 -3.36
N PHE A 158 -14.50 -3.30 -2.75
CA PHE A 158 -14.37 -3.07 -1.33
C PHE A 158 -15.27 -4.05 -0.56
N ASP A 159 -14.68 -4.82 0.35
CA ASP A 159 -15.38 -5.65 1.32
C ASP A 159 -14.82 -5.36 2.70
N LYS A 160 -15.64 -4.76 3.56
CA LYS A 160 -15.21 -4.24 4.86
C LYS A 160 -14.62 -5.34 5.76
N ALA A 161 -15.24 -6.53 5.78
CA ALA A 161 -14.79 -7.62 6.64
C ALA A 161 -13.44 -8.20 6.17
N ILE A 162 -13.27 -8.35 4.86
CA ILE A 162 -12.00 -8.82 4.27
C ILE A 162 -10.89 -7.78 4.49
N VAL A 163 -11.18 -6.50 4.26
CA VAL A 163 -10.20 -5.42 4.44
C VAL A 163 -9.79 -5.31 5.91
N ARG A 164 -10.74 -5.35 6.86
CA ARG A 164 -10.48 -5.37 8.30
C ARG A 164 -9.47 -6.45 8.69
N LYS A 165 -9.73 -7.69 8.28
CA LYS A 165 -8.85 -8.84 8.55
C LYS A 165 -7.46 -8.65 7.94
N ASN A 166 -7.38 -8.09 6.74
CA ASN A 166 -6.11 -7.82 6.09
C ASN A 166 -5.31 -6.73 6.80
N ILE A 167 -5.96 -5.65 7.26
CA ILE A 167 -5.31 -4.59 8.06
C ILE A 167 -4.67 -5.18 9.31
N ALA A 168 -5.44 -5.93 10.11
CA ALA A 168 -4.91 -6.53 11.33
C ALA A 168 -3.68 -7.41 11.06
N ARG A 169 -3.74 -8.27 10.05
CA ARG A 169 -2.61 -9.13 9.65
C ARG A 169 -1.41 -8.35 9.15
N ASP A 170 -1.64 -7.31 8.35
CA ASP A 170 -0.57 -6.51 7.76
C ASP A 170 0.11 -5.63 8.80
N LEU A 171 -0.64 -5.13 9.80
CA LEU A 171 -0.07 -4.40 10.94
C LEU A 171 0.88 -5.29 11.75
N ILE A 172 0.48 -6.52 12.06
CA ILE A 172 1.36 -7.50 12.77
C ILE A 172 2.65 -7.76 11.99
N THR A 173 2.53 -8.00 10.68
CA THR A 173 3.67 -8.28 9.81
C THR A 173 4.57 -7.04 9.68
N SER A 174 3.96 -5.87 9.50
CA SER A 174 4.63 -4.57 9.42
C SER A 174 5.41 -4.26 10.68
N GLU A 175 4.83 -4.53 11.85
CA GLU A 175 5.45 -4.27 13.14
C GLU A 175 6.76 -5.04 13.29
N SER A 176 6.72 -6.33 12.94
CA SER A 176 7.89 -7.22 13.00
C SER A 176 9.06 -6.77 12.12
N LEU A 177 8.79 -6.00 11.07
CA LEU A 177 9.80 -5.56 10.10
C LEU A 177 10.29 -4.14 10.37
N ARG A 178 9.39 -3.25 10.80
CA ARG A 178 9.68 -1.83 10.91
C ARG A 178 10.32 -1.46 12.25
N TYR A 179 9.94 -2.14 13.32
CA TYR A 179 10.32 -1.75 14.68
C TYR A 179 11.85 -1.79 14.87
N PRO A 180 12.45 -0.83 15.60
CA PRO A 180 11.82 0.34 16.22
C PRO A 180 11.78 1.59 15.33
N ASP A 181 12.68 1.73 14.34
CA ASP A 181 13.01 3.05 13.76
C ASP A 181 12.58 3.25 12.29
N ASN A 182 11.75 2.35 11.75
CA ASN A 182 11.33 2.40 10.34
C ASN A 182 9.83 2.65 10.18
N TYR A 183 9.47 3.09 8.98
CA TYR A 183 8.09 3.39 8.59
C TYR A 183 7.48 2.20 7.85
N SER A 184 6.16 2.11 7.86
CA SER A 184 5.43 1.21 6.98
C SER A 184 4.30 1.92 6.27
N LEU A 185 4.07 1.54 5.01
CA LEU A 185 2.97 1.97 4.19
C LEU A 185 2.17 0.74 3.76
N LEU A 186 0.96 0.61 4.30
CA LEU A 186 0.00 -0.40 3.88
C LEU A 186 -0.97 0.24 2.88
N SER A 187 -0.91 -0.19 1.63
CA SER A 187 -1.68 0.35 0.52
C SER A 187 -2.78 -0.63 0.12
N TYR A 188 -4.02 -0.17 0.12
CA TYR A 188 -5.18 -0.94 -0.32
C TYR A 188 -5.81 -0.26 -1.52
N VAL A 189 -5.72 -0.89 -2.68
CA VAL A 189 -6.24 -0.38 -3.96
C VAL A 189 -7.58 -1.04 -4.27
N PHE A 190 -8.61 -0.24 -4.50
CA PHE A 190 -9.94 -0.72 -4.87
C PHE A 190 -10.26 -0.42 -6.33
N GLY A 191 -10.99 -1.32 -6.99
CA GLY A 191 -11.36 -1.20 -8.42
C GLY A 191 -12.27 -0.01 -8.75
N ASP A 192 -12.78 0.71 -7.76
CA ASP A 192 -13.53 1.97 -7.95
C ASP A 192 -12.64 3.22 -7.97
N GLY A 193 -11.31 3.04 -7.89
CA GLY A 193 -10.31 4.10 -7.91
C GLY A 193 -10.05 4.75 -6.56
N ASN A 194 -10.69 4.30 -5.47
CA ASN A 194 -10.32 4.69 -4.12
C ASN A 194 -9.13 3.86 -3.63
N ILE A 195 -8.23 4.52 -2.91
CA ILE A 195 -7.01 3.91 -2.39
C ILE A 195 -6.83 4.36 -0.94
N MET A 196 -6.73 3.39 -0.04
CA MET A 196 -6.43 3.64 1.37
C MET A 196 -4.93 3.48 1.59
N MET A 197 -4.29 4.50 2.16
CA MET A 197 -2.86 4.57 2.40
C MET A 197 -2.62 4.72 3.91
N VAL A 198 -2.31 3.61 4.58
CA VAL A 198 -2.06 3.59 6.03
C VAL A 198 -0.56 3.74 6.26
N VAL A 199 -0.16 4.83 6.91
CA VAL A 199 1.22 5.12 7.27
C VAL A 199 1.42 4.83 8.75
N VAL A 200 2.20 3.81 9.05
CA VAL A 200 2.64 3.50 10.42
C VAL A 200 3.97 4.18 10.67
N ARG A 201 4.01 5.01 11.71
CA ARG A 201 5.20 5.78 12.11
C ARG A 201 5.89 5.12 13.30
N PRO A 202 7.24 5.11 13.36
CA PRO A 202 7.97 4.75 14.57
C PRO A 202 7.60 5.68 15.74
#